data_AF-A0A2W4M6I4-F1
#
_entry.id   AF-A0A2W4M6I4-F1
#
_cell.length_a   1.000
_cell.length_b   1.000
_cell.length_c   1.000
_cell.angle_alpha   90.00
_cell.angle_beta   90.00
_cell.angle_gamma   90.00
#
_symmetry.space_group_name_H-M   'P 1'
#
loop_
_entity.id
_entity.type
_entity.pdbx_description
1 polymer ?
#
loop_
_entity_poly.entity_id
_entity_poly.type
_entity_poly.pdbx_seq_one_letter_code
_entity_poly.pdbx_strand_id
1 'polypeptide(L)'
;MSADPFQVFVHPKLGVVIYDPAAQMGLAREQMRLFKLGAMSASTFLREIVSKDLTACPEELVNEQAASLSAYRSARAARRKPYCEQCRRHYGSVDFSLCAECSSIRCTCGTCGCASSSRRRKAA
;
A
#
# COMPACT_ATOMS: atom_id res chain seq x y z
N MET A 1 12.99 6.39 17.18
CA MET A 1 12.45 5.88 15.90
C MET A 1 10.98 5.58 16.14
N SER A 2 10.06 6.27 15.45
CA SER A 2 8.64 5.94 15.55
C SER A 2 8.46 4.52 15.02
N ALA A 3 7.99 3.58 15.84
CA ALA A 3 7.60 2.27 15.34
C ALA A 3 6.59 2.48 14.21
N ASP A 4 6.83 1.85 13.07
CA ASP A 4 5.90 1.93 11.95
C ASP A 4 4.52 1.41 12.40
N PRO A 5 3.41 2.03 11.97
CA PRO A 5 2.07 1.54 12.30
C PRO A 5 1.72 0.24 11.57
N PHE A 6 2.64 -0.29 10.75
CA PHE A 6 2.50 -1.48 9.95
C PHE A 6 3.63 -2.48 10.25
N GLN A 7 3.41 -3.74 9.89
CA GLN A 7 4.37 -4.83 10.09
C GLN A 7 4.93 -5.28 8.73
N VAL A 8 6.20 -5.66 8.72
CA VAL A 8 6.88 -6.16 7.51
C VAL A 8 7.15 -7.65 7.68
N PHE A 9 6.75 -8.43 6.67
CA PHE A 9 6.90 -9.87 6.63
C PHE A 9 7.57 -10.30 5.34
N VAL A 10 8.05 -11.53 5.31
CA VAL A 10 8.48 -12.23 4.11
C VAL A 10 7.50 -13.36 3.83
N HIS A 11 7.18 -13.54 2.56
CA HIS A 11 6.42 -14.68 2.06
C HIS A 11 7.16 -15.31 0.87
N PRO A 12 7.33 -16.64 0.81
CA PRO A 12 8.17 -17.31 -0.20
C PRO A 12 7.78 -16.99 -1.64
N LYS A 13 6.48 -16.83 -1.93
CA LYS A 13 5.97 -16.50 -3.27
C LYS A 13 5.74 -15.00 -3.53
N LEU A 14 5.56 -14.19 -2.48
CA LEU A 14 5.17 -12.78 -2.63
C LEU A 14 6.34 -11.83 -2.37
N GLY A 15 7.45 -12.35 -1.84
CA GLY A 15 8.60 -11.57 -1.41
C GLY A 15 8.30 -10.82 -0.11
N VAL A 16 8.89 -9.63 0.02
CA VAL A 16 8.66 -8.74 1.16
C VAL A 16 7.29 -8.08 1.04
N VAL A 17 6.47 -8.23 2.08
CA VAL A 17 5.12 -7.72 2.14
C VAL A 17 4.91 -6.88 3.40
N ILE A 18 4.02 -5.89 3.30
CA ILE A 18 3.58 -5.07 4.41
C ILE A 18 2.14 -5.45 4.78
N TYR A 19 1.94 -5.72 6.07
CA TYR A 19 0.63 -5.72 6.69
C TYR A 19 0.37 -4.35 7.35
N ASP A 20 -0.50 -3.54 6.73
CA ASP A 20 -0.94 -2.25 7.25
C ASP A 20 -2.36 -2.39 7.82
N PRO A 21 -2.58 -2.24 9.14
CA PRO A 21 -3.90 -2.27 9.75
C PRO A 21 -4.90 -1.30 9.11
N ALA A 22 -4.43 -0.13 8.68
CA ALA A 22 -5.28 0.87 8.03
C ALA A 22 -5.63 0.52 6.58
N ALA A 23 -5.05 -0.54 6.02
CA ALA A 23 -5.39 -1.11 4.73
C ALA A 23 -6.32 -2.34 4.82
N GLN A 24 -6.82 -2.70 6.01
CA GLN A 24 -7.68 -3.87 6.22
C GLN A 24 -9.18 -3.53 6.31
N MET A 25 -9.57 -2.29 6.02
CA MET A 25 -10.95 -1.85 6.21
C MET A 25 -11.89 -2.58 5.25
N GLY A 26 -13.07 -2.99 5.75
CA GLY A 26 -14.11 -3.60 4.93
C GLY A 26 -13.77 -4.99 4.37
N LEU A 27 -12.70 -5.63 4.84
CA LEU A 27 -12.39 -7.02 4.51
C LEU A 27 -13.22 -7.96 5.39
N ALA A 28 -13.61 -9.10 4.81
CA ALA A 28 -14.15 -10.22 5.59
C ALA A 28 -13.06 -10.79 6.52
N ARG A 29 -13.46 -11.51 7.58
CA ARG A 29 -12.51 -12.04 8.59
C ARG A 29 -11.50 -13.02 7.99
N GLU A 30 -11.91 -13.69 6.93
CA GLU A 30 -11.18 -14.68 6.15
C GLU A 30 -10.23 -14.03 5.14
N GLN A 31 -10.28 -12.71 4.97
CA GLN A 31 -9.47 -11.96 4.02
C GLN A 31 -8.40 -11.15 4.74
N MET A 32 -7.29 -10.93 4.04
CA MET A 32 -6.27 -9.95 4.45
C MET A 32 -5.66 -9.28 3.23
N ARG A 33 -5.34 -8.00 3.35
CA ARG A 33 -4.68 -7.23 2.30
C ARG A 33 -3.21 -7.06 2.64
N LEU A 34 -2.34 -7.44 1.72
CA LEU A 34 -0.89 -7.30 1.85
C LEU A 34 -0.38 -6.40 0.74
N PHE A 35 0.51 -5.48 1.10
CA PHE A 35 1.22 -4.66 0.12
C PHE A 35 2.55 -5.31 -0.23
N LYS A 36 2.72 -5.72 -1.49
CA LYS A 36 3.92 -6.36 -2.02
C LYS A 36 4.93 -5.28 -2.41
N LEU A 37 6.10 -5.25 -1.79
CA LEU A 37 7.13 -4.25 -2.08
C LEU A 37 7.67 -4.41 -3.50
N GLY A 38 7.96 -5.63 -3.96
CA GLY A 38 8.49 -5.86 -5.31
C GLY A 38 7.56 -5.41 -6.45
N ALA A 39 6.25 -5.38 -6.20
CA ALA A 39 5.24 -4.95 -7.18
C ALA A 39 4.64 -3.57 -6.88
N MET A 40 5.08 -2.92 -5.80
CA MET A 40 4.54 -1.65 -5.28
C MET A 40 3.00 -1.58 -5.29
N SER A 41 2.37 -2.68 -4.88
CA SER A 41 0.91 -2.84 -4.94
C SER A 41 0.33 -3.70 -3.81
N ALA A 42 -0.84 -3.30 -3.35
CA ALA A 42 -1.70 -4.05 -2.44
C ALA A 42 -2.56 -5.06 -3.19
N SER A 43 -2.71 -6.24 -2.62
CA SER A 43 -3.65 -7.26 -3.10
C SER A 43 -4.34 -7.91 -1.91
N THR A 44 -5.60 -8.27 -2.09
CA THR A 44 -6.39 -9.00 -1.09
C THR A 44 -6.23 -10.51 -1.29
N PHE A 45 -6.03 -11.25 -0.19
CA PHE A 45 -5.80 -12.69 -0.18
C PHE A 45 -6.73 -13.36 0.85
N LEU A 46 -6.95 -14.67 0.69
CA LEU A 46 -7.51 -15.49 1.76
C LEU A 46 -6.45 -15.67 2.86
N ARG A 47 -6.80 -15.28 4.08
CA ARG A 47 -5.92 -15.26 5.25
C ARG A 47 -5.31 -16.62 5.52
N GLU A 48 -6.12 -17.68 5.49
CA GLU A 48 -5.67 -19.06 5.77
C GLU A 48 -4.60 -19.59 4.81
N ILE A 49 -4.56 -19.04 3.60
CA ILE A 49 -3.60 -19.42 2.55
C ILE A 49 -2.26 -18.74 2.82
N VAL A 50 -2.27 -17.44 3.09
CA VAL A 50 -1.01 -16.66 3.17
C VAL A 50 -0.43 -16.62 4.58
N SER A 51 -1.26 -16.66 5.63
CA SER A 51 -0.78 -16.38 7.00
C SER A 51 0.18 -17.42 7.54
N LYS A 52 0.10 -18.66 7.05
CA LYS A 52 0.96 -19.78 7.48
C LYS A 52 2.40 -19.63 6.98
N ASP A 53 2.58 -18.90 5.88
CA ASP A 53 3.86 -18.71 5.21
C ASP A 53 4.47 -17.32 5.46
N LEU A 54 3.85 -16.51 6.32
CA LEU A 54 4.39 -15.21 6.73
C LEU A 54 5.41 -15.38 7.84
N THR A 55 6.64 -14.97 7.58
CA THR A 55 7.72 -14.93 8.57
C THR A 55 8.16 -13.51 8.83
N ALA A 56 8.72 -13.25 10.02
CA ALA A 56 9.28 -11.96 10.36
C ALA A 56 10.38 -11.58 9.35
N CYS A 57 10.36 -10.33 8.89
CA CYS A 57 11.36 -9.85 7.94
C CYS A 57 12.72 -9.63 8.65
N PRO A 58 13.81 -10.29 8.20
CA PRO A 58 15.15 -10.05 8.74
C PRO A 58 15.57 -8.59 8.57
N GLU A 59 16.37 -8.07 9.50
CA GLU A 59 16.81 -6.67 9.49
C GLU A 59 17.61 -6.31 8.22
N GLU A 60 18.44 -7.25 7.73
CA GLU A 60 19.19 -7.10 6.47
C GLU A 60 18.25 -6.81 5.30
N LEU A 61 17.17 -7.58 5.16
CA LEU A 61 16.19 -7.43 4.10
C LEU A 61 15.34 -6.17 4.27
N VAL A 62 15.09 -5.75 5.52
CA VAL A 62 14.45 -4.45 5.81
C VAL A 62 15.34 -3.31 5.33
N ASN A 63 16.66 -3.40 5.53
CA ASN A 63 17.63 -2.40 5.09
C ASN A 63 17.74 -2.35 3.56
N GLU A 64 17.78 -3.50 2.89
CA GLU A 64 17.74 -3.58 1.42
C GLU A 64 16.48 -2.94 0.83
N GLN A 65 15.34 -3.10 1.52
CA GLN A 65 14.06 -2.54 1.10
C GLN A 65 13.79 -1.13 1.63
N ALA A 66 14.77 -0.46 2.23
CA ALA A 66 14.58 0.83 2.91
C ALA A 66 13.97 1.90 1.99
N ALA A 67 14.37 1.96 0.72
CA ALA A 67 13.82 2.89 -0.26
C ALA A 67 12.34 2.62 -0.55
N SER A 68 11.97 1.35 -0.78
CA SER A 68 10.59 0.92 -1.04
C SER A 68 9.68 1.15 0.18
N LEU A 69 10.19 0.84 1.38
CA LEU A 69 9.50 1.11 2.64
C LEU A 69 9.31 2.61 2.87
N SER A 70 10.34 3.42 2.60
CA SER A 70 10.26 4.89 2.66
C SER A 70 9.20 5.42 1.70
N ALA A 71 9.19 4.95 0.44
CA ALA A 71 8.17 5.33 -0.54
C ALA A 71 6.75 4.99 -0.06
N TYR A 72 6.54 3.80 0.52
CA TYR A 72 5.26 3.42 1.09
C TYR A 72 4.85 4.33 2.27
N ARG A 73 5.75 4.61 3.20
CA ARG A 73 5.53 5.53 4.34
C ARG A 73 5.14 6.93 3.84
N SER A 74 5.92 7.49 2.91
CA SER A 74 5.65 8.80 2.33
C SER A 74 4.30 8.83 1.63
N ALA A 75 3.95 7.80 0.85
CA ALA A 75 2.67 7.73 0.16
C ALA A 75 1.47 7.64 1.13
N ARG A 76 1.64 6.92 2.25
CA ARG A 76 0.64 6.86 3.33
C ARG A 76 0.44 8.21 3.99
N ALA A 77 1.53 8.91 4.32
CA ALA A 77 1.55 10.18 5.06
C ALA A 77 1.15 11.39 4.21
N ALA A 78 1.49 11.42 2.92
CA ALA A 78 1.21 12.53 2.02
C ALA A 78 -0.30 12.69 1.68
N ARG A 79 -1.14 11.73 2.08
CA ARG A 79 -2.58 11.77 1.79
C ARG A 79 -3.29 12.76 2.71
N ARG A 80 -3.90 13.77 2.09
CA ARG A 80 -4.82 14.69 2.77
C ARG A 80 -6.19 14.09 3.06
N LYS A 81 -6.65 13.16 2.21
CA LYS A 81 -7.96 12.51 2.31
C LYS A 81 -7.81 10.98 2.29
N PRO A 82 -8.62 10.25 3.07
CA PRO A 82 -8.48 8.80 3.18
C PRO A 82 -9.20 8.03 2.05
N TYR A 83 -9.86 8.73 1.13
CA TYR A 83 -10.59 8.17 -0.01
C TYR A 83 -10.11 8.75 -1.35
N CYS A 84 -10.40 8.03 -2.44
CA CYS A 84 -10.17 8.51 -3.80
C CYS A 84 -11.17 9.61 -4.16
N GLU A 85 -10.71 10.75 -4.65
CA GLU A 85 -11.59 11.88 -5.01
C GLU A 85 -12.44 11.60 -6.27
N GLN A 86 -12.03 10.63 -7.10
CA GLN A 86 -12.76 10.27 -8.32
C GLN A 86 -13.85 9.24 -8.05
N CYS A 87 -13.50 8.06 -7.51
CA CYS A 87 -14.46 6.97 -7.30
C CYS A 87 -15.03 6.90 -5.88
N ARG A 88 -14.61 7.82 -4.99
CA ARG A 88 -15.04 7.95 -3.58
C ARG A 88 -14.78 6.73 -2.69
N ARG A 89 -14.11 5.70 -3.19
CA ARG A 89 -13.73 4.51 -2.39
C ARG A 89 -12.62 4.86 -1.41
N HIS A 90 -12.71 4.31 -0.19
CA HIS A 90 -11.71 4.48 0.83
C HIS A 90 -10.44 3.69 0.46
N TYR A 91 -9.24 4.29 0.55
CA TYR A 91 -8.00 3.61 0.17
C TYR A 91 -7.68 2.41 1.07
N GLY A 92 -8.17 2.43 2.31
CA GLY A 92 -8.08 1.29 3.21
C GLY A 92 -9.04 0.13 2.86
N SER A 93 -9.98 0.34 1.93
CA SER A 93 -11.03 -0.64 1.58
C SER A 93 -10.82 -1.34 0.24
N VAL A 94 -9.87 -0.88 -0.55
CA VAL A 94 -9.59 -1.41 -1.89
C VAL A 94 -8.12 -1.76 -2.04
N ASP A 95 -7.84 -2.62 -3.00
CA ASP A 95 -6.48 -2.78 -3.50
C ASP A 95 -6.01 -1.46 -4.15
N PHE A 96 -4.70 -1.22 -4.14
CA PHE A 96 -4.12 0.02 -4.64
C PHE A 96 -2.66 -0.21 -5.02
N SER A 97 -2.06 0.69 -5.78
CA SER A 97 -0.62 0.70 -6.06
C SER A 97 0.00 2.04 -5.71
N LEU A 98 1.32 2.13 -5.73
CA LEU A 98 1.99 3.43 -5.77
C LEU A 98 2.23 3.83 -7.23
N CYS A 99 1.96 5.09 -7.54
CA CYS A 99 2.25 5.66 -8.85
C CYS A 99 3.76 5.82 -9.01
N ALA A 100 4.34 5.29 -10.10
CA ALA A 100 5.77 5.41 -10.38
C ALA A 100 6.24 6.86 -10.62
N GLU A 101 5.34 7.75 -11.05
CA GLU A 101 5.68 9.13 -11.38
C GLU A 101 5.63 10.07 -10.17
N CYS A 102 4.54 10.00 -9.38
CA CYS A 102 4.33 10.92 -8.26
C CYS A 102 4.46 10.28 -6.89
N SER A 103 4.78 8.98 -6.82
CA SER A 103 4.91 8.19 -5.59
C SER A 103 3.69 8.23 -4.67
N SER A 104 2.54 8.71 -5.16
CA SER A 104 1.28 8.75 -4.41
C SER A 104 0.49 7.46 -4.62
N ILE A 105 -0.43 7.17 -3.70
CA ILE A 105 -1.33 6.03 -3.83
C ILE A 105 -2.23 6.22 -5.05
N ARG A 106 -2.17 5.23 -5.95
CA ARG A 106 -3.00 5.08 -7.13
C ARG A 106 -4.15 4.14 -6.81
N CYS A 107 -5.37 4.66 -6.90
CA CYS A 107 -6.60 3.88 -6.71
C CYS A 107 -6.77 2.86 -7.84
N THR A 108 -7.58 1.81 -7.62
CA THR A 108 -7.98 0.86 -8.67
C THR A 108 -8.65 1.51 -9.88
N CYS A 109 -9.28 2.68 -9.72
CA CYS A 109 -9.82 3.46 -10.84
C CYS A 109 -8.74 4.22 -11.65
N GLY A 110 -7.46 4.01 -11.33
CA GLY A 110 -6.31 4.62 -12.00
C GLY A 110 -5.95 6.02 -11.50
N THR A 111 -6.79 6.66 -10.68
CA THR A 111 -6.56 8.02 -10.16
C THR A 111 -5.46 8.04 -9.11
N CYS A 112 -4.55 9.03 -9.23
CA CYS A 112 -3.48 9.35 -8.29
C CYS A 112 -3.21 10.88 -8.33
N GLY A 113 -2.17 11.34 -7.63
CA GLY A 113 -1.75 12.75 -7.61
C GLY A 113 -1.46 13.36 -8.98
N CYS A 114 -0.95 12.58 -9.95
CA CYS A 114 -0.73 13.05 -11.33
C CYS A 114 -2.05 13.44 -12.01
N ALA A 115 -3.10 12.62 -11.85
CA ALA A 115 -4.39 12.82 -12.50
C ALA A 115 -5.19 13.99 -11.87
N SER A 116 -4.97 14.26 -10.58
CA SER A 116 -5.56 15.42 -9.90
C SER A 116 -4.84 16.74 -10.24
N SER A 117 -3.54 16.72 -10.58
CA SER A 117 -2.79 17.93 -10.90
C SER A 117 -3.05 18.46 -12.32
N SER A 118 -3.35 17.58 -13.28
CA SER A 118 -3.60 17.98 -14.68
C SER A 118 -4.87 18.82 -14.85
N ARG A 119 -5.92 18.58 -14.05
CA ARG A 119 -7.15 19.39 -14.08
C ARG A 119 -6.96 20.78 -13.46
N ARG A 120 -5.96 20.98 -12.59
CA ARG A 120 -5.71 22.28 -11.95
C ARG A 120 -4.98 23.27 -12.86
N ARG A 121 -4.29 22.80 -13.90
CA ARG A 121 -3.54 23.67 -14.83
C ARG A 121 -4.36 24.22 -16.01
N LYS A 122 -5.64 23.86 -16.14
CA LYS A 122 -6.53 24.37 -17.20
C LYS A 122 -7.45 25.52 -16.76
N ALA A 123 -7.26 26.02 -15.54
CA ALA A 123 -7.98 27.17 -15.00
C ALA A 123 -6.97 28.19 -14.48
N ALA A 124 -6.24 28.82 -15.39
CA ALA A 124 -5.52 30.09 -15.21
C ALA A 124 -5.28 30.70 -16.59
#